data_AF-A0A966GG89-F1
#
_entry.id   AF-A0A966GG89-F1
#
_cell.length_a   1.000
_cell.length_b   1.000
_cell.length_c   1.000
_cell.angle_alpha   90.00
_cell.angle_beta   90.00
_cell.angle_gamma   90.00
#
_symmetry.space_group_name_H-M   'P 1'
#
loop_
_entity.id
_entity.type
_entity.pdbx_description
1 polymer ?
#
loop_
_entity_poly.entity_id
_entity_poly.type
_entity_poly.pdbx_seq_one_letter_code
_entity_poly.pdbx_strand_id
1 'polypeptide(L)' 'MNLLLWLTRAKRWAQHPPSAGRVVLVLAVVAFCLALYGWERAFGWPDWLTPARVRRPVIR' A
#
# COMPACT_ATOMS: atom_id res chain seq x y z
N MET A 1 16.28 -5.72 15.01
CA MET A 1 15.30 -4.61 14.94
C MET A 1 15.92 -3.38 15.58
N ASN A 2 16.64 -2.57 14.80
CA ASN A 2 17.42 -1.45 15.33
C ASN A 2 16.57 -0.18 15.40
N LEU A 3 16.06 0.12 16.60
CA LEU A 3 15.32 1.34 16.93
C LEU A 3 16.08 2.61 16.51
N LEU A 4 17.40 2.63 16.71
CA LEU A 4 18.27 3.76 16.37
C LEU A 4 18.25 4.14 14.87
N LEU A 5 18.12 3.16 13.98
CA LEU A 5 18.03 3.41 12.53
C LEU A 5 16.68 4.03 12.13
N TRP A 6 15.62 3.71 12.85
CA TRP A 6 14.29 4.29 12.62
C TRP A 6 14.22 5.73 13.11
N LEU A 7 14.75 6.01 14.31
CA LEU A 7 14.80 7.36 14.89
C LEU A 7 15.59 8.33 14.00
N THR A 8 16.75 7.90 13.48
CA THR A 8 17.57 8.73 12.58
C THR A 8 16.87 9.03 11.25
N ARG A 9 16.10 8.08 10.70
CA ARG A 9 15.29 8.31 9.49
C ARG A 9 14.12 9.27 9.73
N ALA A 10 13.41 9.13 10.85
CA ALA A 10 12.32 10.02 11.23
C ALA A 10 12.81 11.46 11.44
N LYS A 11 13.95 11.63 12.12
CA LYS A 11 14.61 12.94 12.26
C LYS A 11 14.93 13.56 10.89
N ARG A 12 15.45 12.77 9.95
CA ARG A 12 15.77 13.25 8.59
C ARG A 12 14.52 13.70 7.84
N TRP A 13 13.39 13.02 8.01
CA TRP A 13 12.11 13.44 7.42
C TRP A 13 11.62 14.78 7.98
N ALA A 14 11.79 15.03 9.27
CA ALA A 14 11.43 16.31 9.87
C ALA A 14 12.32 17.48 9.38
N GLN A 15 13.61 17.21 9.15
CA GLN A 15 14.57 18.23 8.72
C GLN A 15 14.58 18.47 7.20
N HIS A 16 14.40 17.41 6.41
CA HIS A 16 14.40 17.44 4.95
C HIS A 16 13.23 16.59 4.46
N PRO A 17 12.00 17.15 4.48
CA PRO A 17 10.84 16.40 4.08
C PRO A 17 10.99 15.97 2.61
N PRO A 18 10.59 14.73 2.28
CA PRO A 18 10.42 14.34 0.88
C PRO A 18 9.42 15.29 0.20
N SER A 19 9.53 15.45 -1.12
CA SER A 19 8.69 16.38 -1.86
C SER A 19 7.20 16.18 -1.53
N ALA A 20 6.49 17.27 -1.25
CA ALA A 20 5.09 17.23 -0.83
C ALA A 20 4.22 16.41 -1.81
N GLY A 21 4.51 16.50 -3.12
CA GLY A 21 3.84 15.69 -4.14
C GLY A 21 3.99 14.18 -3.95
N ARG A 22 5.15 13.67 -3.51
CA ARG A 22 5.33 12.23 -3.21
C ARG A 22 4.52 11.82 -1.98
N VAL A 23 4.47 12.67 -0.94
CA VAL A 23 3.70 12.39 0.27
C VAL A 23 2.21 12.33 -0.05
N VAL A 24 1.69 13.31 -0.80
CA VAL A 24 0.30 13.37 -1.25
C VAL A 24 -0.04 12.16 -2.13
N LEU A 25 0.84 11.78 -3.06
CA LEU A 25 0.64 10.59 -3.89
C LEU A 25 0.48 9.33 -3.04
N VAL A 26 1.39 9.10 -2.09
CA VAL A 26 1.33 7.93 -1.21
C VAL A 26 0.06 7.95 -0.35
N LEU A 27 -0.27 9.10 0.24
CA LEU A 27 -1.50 9.24 1.03
C LEU A 27 -2.75 9.00 0.18
N ALA A 28 -2.79 9.47 -1.06
CA ALA A 28 -3.90 9.24 -1.97
C ALA A 28 -4.06 7.75 -2.32
N VAL A 29 -2.95 7.06 -2.59
CA VAL A 29 -2.97 5.61 -2.85
C VAL A 29 -3.45 4.84 -1.62
N VAL A 30 -2.95 5.18 -0.43
CA VAL A 30 -3.39 4.54 0.82
C VAL A 30 -4.89 4.79 1.07
N ALA A 31 -5.35 6.03 0.91
CA ALA A 31 -6.76 6.38 1.05
C ALA A 31 -7.63 5.60 0.04
N PHE A 32 -7.17 5.46 -1.20
CA PHE A 32 -7.85 4.68 -2.23
C PHE A 32 -7.94 3.20 -1.86
N CYS A 33 -6.86 2.58 -1.38
CA CYS A 33 -6.88 1.18 -0.91
C CYS A 33 -7.83 1.00 0.29
N LEU A 34 -7.83 1.94 1.25
CA LEU A 34 -8.73 1.88 2.40
C LEU A 34 -10.21 2.05 1.98
N ALA A 35 -10.48 2.93 1.02
CA ALA A 35 -11.82 3.11 0.47
C ALA A 35 -12.29 1.82 -0.23
N LEU A 36 -11.43 1.20 -1.04
CA LEU A 36 -11.70 -0.09 -1.69
C LEU A 36 -11.97 -1.18 -0.67
N TYR A 37 -11.15 -1.28 0.37
CA TYR A 37 -11.33 -2.27 1.43
C TYR A 37 -12.63 -2.05 2.22
N GLY A 38 -12.94 -0.81 2.57
CA GLY A 38 -14.20 -0.46 3.22
C GLY A 38 -15.41 -0.81 2.35
N TRP A 39 -15.30 -0.55 1.04
CA TRP A 39 -16.32 -0.91 0.06
C TRP A 39 -16.51 -2.42 -0.05
N GLU A 40 -15.42 -3.19 -0.18
CA GLU A 40 -15.43 -4.66 -0.19
C GLU A 40 -16.11 -5.22 1.06
N ARG A 41 -15.82 -4.65 2.23
CA ARG A 41 -16.40 -5.10 3.49
C ARG A 41 -17.90 -4.79 3.62
N ALA A 42 -18.36 -3.70 3.01
CA ALA A 42 -19.75 -3.26 3.07
C ALA A 42 -20.66 -3.96 2.04
N PHE A 43 -20.18 -4.18 0.82
CA PHE A 43 -20.99 -4.72 -0.29
C PHE A 43 -20.64 -6.17 -0.67
N GLY A 44 -19.54 -6.71 -0.14
CA GLY A 44 -18.99 -8.01 -0.55
C GLY A 44 -18.16 -7.90 -1.84
N TRP A 45 -17.23 -8.85 -2.04
CA TRP A 45 -16.43 -8.90 -3.25
C TRP A 45 -17.19 -9.62 -4.37
N PRO A 46 -17.33 -9.03 -5.56
CA PRO A 46 -18.07 -9.67 -6.64
C PRO A 46 -17.31 -10.85 -7.27
N ASP A 47 -18.01 -11.94 -7.60
CA ASP A 47 -17.41 -13.13 -8.23
C ASP A 47 -16.68 -12.83 -9.55
N TRP A 48 -17.16 -11.84 -10.31
CA TRP A 48 -16.56 -11.39 -11.57
C TRP A 48 -15.26 -10.60 -11.41
N LEU A 49 -14.97 -10.10 -10.21
CA LEU A 49 -13.68 -9.49 -9.84
C LEU A 49 -12.75 -10.47 -9.13
N THR A 50 -13.15 -11.73 -8.92
CA THR A 50 -12.29 -12.73 -8.31
C THR A 50 -11.22 -13.17 -9.32
N PRO A 51 -9.92 -12.91 -9.06
CA PRO A 51 -8.87 -13.27 -10.00
C PRO A 51 -8.79 -14.79 -10.15
N ALA A 52 -8.79 -15.27 -11.39
CA ALA A 52 -8.59 -16.68 -11.68
C ALA A 52 -7.18 -17.10 -11.25
N ARG A 53 -7.06 -18.26 -10.59
CA ARG A 53 -5.78 -18.82 -10.18
C ARG A 53 -4.96 -19.17 -11.43
N VAL A 54 -3.96 -18.36 -11.75
CA VAL A 54 -3.02 -18.69 -12.83
C VAL A 54 -2.17 -19.87 -12.38
N ARG A 55 -2.39 -21.04 -12.98
CA ARG A 55 -1.53 -22.20 -12.77
C ARG A 55 -0.16 -21.92 -13.40
N ARG A 56 0.90 -22.07 -12.61
CA ARG A 56 2.27 -21.97 -13.12
C ARG A 56 2.56 -23.20 -13.98
N PRO A 57 2.98 -23.06 -15.25
CA PRO A 57 3.35 -24.21 -16.07
C PRO A 57 4.60 -24.86 -15.45
N VAL A 58 4.50 -26.15 -15.11
CA VAL A 58 5.67 -26.97 -14.75
C VAL A 58 6.38 -27.29 -16.04
N ILE A 59 7.53 -26.66 -16.24
CA ILE A 59 8.45 -26.97 -17.34
C ILE A 59 9.22 -28.21 -16.88
N ARG A 60 9.01 -29.35 -17.57
CA ARG A 60 9.74 -30.61 -17.33
C ARG A 60 10.79 -30.79 -18.41
#